data_AF-A0A1S2LIA3-F1
#
_entry.id   AF-A0A1S2LIA3-F1
#
_cell.length_a   1.000
_cell.length_b   1.000
_cell.length_c   1.000
_cell.angle_alpha   90.00
_cell.angle_beta   90.00
_cell.angle_gamma   90.00
#
_symmetry.space_group_name_H-M   'P 1'
#
loop_
_entity.id
_entity.type
_entity.pdbx_description
1 polymer ?
#
loop_
_entity_poly.entity_id
_entity_poly.type
_entity_poly.pdbx_seq_one_letter_code
_entity_poly.pdbx_strand_id
1 'polypeptide(L)' 'MEPTILAHIILGSILTGSIIITVFFLLRMLFAPSTQKAIFSARLRKSAIITVILFISYMGWIFIKKMLF' A
#
# COMPACT_ATOMS: atom_id res chain seq x y z
N MET A 1 -11.66 -23.55 1.22
CA MET A 1 -10.76 -22.70 0.41
C MET A 1 -9.34 -22.95 0.90
N GLU A 2 -8.37 -23.12 0.00
CA GLU A 2 -6.98 -23.30 0.44
C GLU A 2 -6.49 -22.09 1.24
N PRO A 3 -5.78 -22.30 2.35
CA PRO A 3 -5.30 -21.19 3.21
C PRO A 3 -4.40 -20.21 2.44
N THR A 4 -3.71 -20.66 1.39
CA THR A 4 -2.86 -19.81 0.55
C THR A 4 -3.66 -18.84 -0.32
N ILE A 5 -4.86 -19.24 -0.78
CA ILE A 5 -5.76 -18.39 -1.56
C ILE A 5 -6.36 -17.32 -0.64
N LEU A 6 -6.78 -17.72 0.56
CA LEU A 6 -7.32 -16.78 1.56
C LEU A 6 -6.27 -15.73 1.95
N ALA A 7 -5.03 -16.14 2.24
CA ALA A 7 -3.94 -15.21 2.55
C ALA A 7 -3.66 -14.24 1.40
N HIS A 8 -3.70 -14.71 0.15
CA HIS A 8 -3.51 -13.87 -1.03
C HIS A 8 -4.61 -12.79 -1.15
N ILE A 9 -5.87 -13.16 -0.95
CA ILE A 9 -7.01 -12.24 -1.01
C ILE A 9 -6.90 -11.19 0.10
N ILE A 10 -6.58 -11.60 1.33
CA ILE A 10 -6.43 -10.68 2.47
C ILE A 10 -5.29 -9.69 2.23
N LEU A 11 -4.09 -10.19 1.87
CA LEU A 11 -2.94 -9.33 1.60
C LEU A 11 -3.18 -8.40 0.42
N GLY A 12 -3.77 -8.90 -0.67
CA GLY A 12 -4.15 -8.11 -1.83
C GLY A 12 -5.16 -7.00 -1.49
N SER A 13 -6.13 -7.30 -0.63
CA SER A 13 -7.14 -6.33 -0.18
C SER A 13 -6.52 -5.22 0.69
N ILE A 14 -5.63 -5.60 1.62
CA ILE A 14 -4.90 -4.64 2.48
C ILE A 14 -4.00 -3.73 1.63
N LEU A 15 -3.30 -4.32 0.66
CA LEU A 15 -2.44 -3.56 -0.26
C LEU A 15 -3.26 -2.59 -1.11
N THR A 16 -4.40 -3.05 -1.65
CA THR A 16 -5.32 -2.21 -2.43
C THR A 16 -5.84 -1.04 -1.59
N GLY A 17 -6.27 -1.29 -0.36
CA GLY A 17 -6.69 -0.23 0.57
C GLY A 17 -5.57 0.78 0.85
N SER A 18 -4.34 0.31 1.03
CA SER A 18 -3.18 1.17 1.26
C SER A 18 -2.86 2.06 0.05
N ILE A 19 -3.00 1.52 -1.16
CA ILE A 19 -2.87 2.29 -2.40
C ILE A 19 -3.94 3.38 -2.47
N ILE A 20 -5.22 3.05 -2.21
CA ILE A 20 -6.32 4.01 -2.23
C ILE A 20 -6.06 5.16 -1.25
N ILE A 21 -5.63 4.86 -0.02
CA ILE A 21 -5.29 5.88 0.99
C ILE A 21 -4.13 6.76 0.53
N THR A 22 -3.11 6.15 -0.07
CA THR A 22 -1.95 6.89 -0.60
C THR A 22 -2.36 7.83 -1.73
N VAL A 23 -3.17 7.37 -2.67
CA VAL A 23 -3.73 8.20 -3.75
C VAL A 23 -4.62 9.31 -3.19
N PHE A 24 -5.43 9.03 -2.17
CA PHE A 24 -6.24 10.05 -1.50
C PHE A 24 -5.37 11.18 -0.91
N PHE A 25 -4.28 10.85 -0.21
CA PHE A 25 -3.35 11.85 0.30
C PHE A 25 -2.60 12.61 -0.81
N LEU A 26 -2.30 11.94 -1.92
CA LEU A 26 -1.69 12.57 -3.09
C LEU A 26 -2.63 13.63 -3.68
N LEU A 27 -3.90 13.27 -3.89
CA LEU A 27 -4.92 14.21 -4.39
C LEU A 27 -5.11 15.38 -3.41
N ARG A 28 -5.24 15.10 -2.11
CA ARG A 28 -5.30 16.15 -1.06
C ARG A 28 -4.10 17.08 -1.13
N MET A 29 -2.88 16.57 -1.32
CA MET A 29 -1.68 17.39 -1.44
C MET A 29 -1.69 18.27 -2.70
N LEU A 30 -2.15 17.74 -3.84
CA LEU A 30 -2.21 18.47 -5.11
C LEU A 30 -3.18 19.64 -5.06
N PHE A 31 -4.36 19.44 -4.45
CA PHE A 31 -5.42 20.46 -4.35
C PHE A 31 -5.34 21.33 -3.09
N ALA A 32 -4.44 21.04 -2.14
CA ALA A 32 -4.33 21.82 -0.91
C ALA A 32 -3.67 23.19 -1.12
N PRO A 33 -4.04 24.21 -0.32
CA PRO A 33 -3.32 25.47 -0.24
C PRO A 33 -1.86 25.25 0.19
N SER A 34 -0.94 26.11 -0.26
CA SER A 34 0.51 26.01 0.02
C SER A 34 0.83 25.88 1.52
N THR A 35 0.05 26.53 2.39
CA THR A 35 0.17 26.47 3.85
C THR A 35 -0.07 25.08 4.43
N GLN A 36 -0.85 24.22 3.77
CA GLN A 36 -1.18 22.87 4.24
C GLN A 36 -0.44 21.76 3.47
N LYS A 37 0.19 22.09 2.33
CA LYS A 37 0.91 21.11 1.50
C LYS A 37 1.99 20.35 2.26
N ALA A 38 2.70 21.01 3.19
CA ALA A 38 3.72 20.35 4.01
C ALA A 38 3.14 19.21 4.88
N ILE A 39 1.96 19.44 5.46
CA ILE A 39 1.26 18.46 6.30
C ILE A 39 0.81 17.26 5.46
N PHE A 40 0.20 17.52 4.30
CA PHE A 40 -0.25 16.45 3.40
C PHE A 40 0.91 15.68 2.78
N SER A 41 2.03 16.35 2.46
CA SER A 41 3.25 15.71 1.96
C SER A 41 3.86 14.76 3.00
N ALA A 42 3.91 15.16 4.28
CA ALA A 42 4.38 14.27 5.35
C ALA A 42 3.49 13.03 5.51
N ARG A 43 2.15 13.21 5.47
CA ARG A 43 1.19 12.09 5.53
C ARG A 43 1.28 11.18 4.31
N LEU A 44 1.40 11.75 3.12
CA LEU A 44 1.60 11.02 1.86
C LEU A 44 2.86 10.16 1.93
N ARG A 45 4.00 10.72 2.37
CA ARG A 45 5.25 9.98 2.52
C ARG A 45 5.08 8.79 3.46
N LYS A 46 4.46 8.98 4.63
CA LYS A 46 4.20 7.89 5.57
C LYS A 46 3.33 6.80 4.95
N SER A 47 2.25 7.16 4.25
CA SER A 47 1.36 6.21 3.57
C SER A 47 2.06 5.47 2.43
N ALA A 48 2.87 6.17 1.64
CA ALA A 48 3.64 5.59 0.55
C ALA A 48 4.68 4.57 1.06
N ILE A 49 5.40 4.89 2.14
CA ILE A 49 6.36 3.95 2.76
C ILE A 49 5.64 2.68 3.22
N ILE A 50 4.51 2.80 3.91
CA ILE A 50 3.70 1.64 4.36
C ILE A 50 3.26 0.80 3.15
N THR A 51 2.78 1.44 2.09
CA THR A 51 2.33 0.76 0.87
C THR A 51 3.49 0.00 0.20
N VAL A 52 4.69 0.60 0.14
CA VAL A 52 5.89 -0.06 -0.41
C VAL A 52 6.29 -1.27 0.43
N ILE A 53 6.28 -1.16 1.76
CA ILE A 53 6.61 -2.29 2.65
C ILE A 53 5.61 -3.44 2.46
N LEU A 54 4.32 -3.14 2.37
CA LEU A 54 3.28 -4.14 2.11
C LEU A 54 3.46 -4.79 0.74
N PHE A 55 3.78 -4.00 -0.29
CA PHE A 55 4.05 -4.51 -1.63
C PHE A 55 5.25 -5.47 -1.66
N ILE A 56 6.37 -5.09 -1.05
CA ILE A 56 7.58 -5.93 -0.98
C ILE A 56 7.26 -7.22 -0.21
N SER A 57 6.57 -7.12 0.93
CA SER A 57 6.18 -8.30 1.73
C SER A 57 5.30 -9.26 0.92
N TYR A 58 4.33 -8.74 0.18
CA TYR A 58 3.44 -9.52 -0.66
C TYR A 58 4.17 -10.17 -1.84
N MET A 59 5.04 -9.42 -2.54
CA MET A 59 5.84 -9.95 -3.64
C MET A 59 6.85 -11.00 -3.17
N GLY A 60 7.47 -10.79 -2.01
CA GLY A 60 8.35 -11.77 -1.37
C GLY A 60 7.62 -13.07 -1.03
N TRP A 61 6.42 -12.97 -0.47
CA TRP A 61 5.57 -14.13 -0.23
C TRP A 61 5.20 -14.89 -1.51
N ILE A 62 4.79 -14.18 -2.57
CA ILE A 62 4.47 -14.79 -3.87
C ILE A 62 5.70 -15.49 -4.46
N PHE A 63 6.86 -14.85 -4.38
CA PHE A 63 8.11 -15.41 -4.90
C PHE A 63 8.47 -16.71 -4.19
N ILE A 64 8.42 -16.74 -2.85
CA ILE A 64 8.65 -17.96 -2.06
C ILE A 64 7.63 -19.04 -2.43
N LYS A 65 6.34 -18.68 -2.55
CA LYS A 65 5.29 -19.63 -2.93
C LYS A 65 5.58 -20.28 -4.28
N LYS A 66 5.98 -19.48 -5.28
CA LYS A 66 6.32 -19.96 -6.64
C LYS A 66 7.60 -20.81 -6.70
N MET A 67 8.48 -20.69 -5.71
CA MET A 67 9.73 -21.47 -5.67
C MET A 67 9.52 -22.84 -5.00
N LEU A 68 8.56 -22.93 -4.07
CA LEU A 68 8.27 -24.15 -3.30
C LEU A 68 7.17 -25.03 -3.91
N PHE A 69 6.33 -24.49 -4.79
CA PHE A 69 5.21 -25.16 -5.46
C PHE A 69 5.14 -24.75 -6.92
#